data_AF-A0AAJ2U6G5-F1
#
_entry.id   AF-A0AAJ2U6G5-F1
#
_cell.length_a   1.000
_cell.length_b   1.000
_cell.length_c   1.000
_cell.angle_alpha   90.00
_cell.angle_beta   90.00
_cell.angle_gamma   90.00
#
_symmetry.space_group_name_H-M   'P 1'
#
loop_
_entity.id
_entity.type
_entity.pdbx_description
1 polymer ?
#
loop_
_entity_poly.entity_id
_entity_poly.type
_entity_poly.pdbx_seq_one_letter_code
_entity_poly.pdbx_strand_id
1 'polypeptide(L)' 'STVEVGSPNFYADQIEWMHRNLARREQIILSAHPHNDRGTAVPAAELAQLAGADRVEGCLFGNGERTGNVDLVTLALN' A
#
# COMPACT_ATOMS: atom_id res chain seq x y z
N SER A 1 12.26 -9.88 6.08
CA SER A 1 11.01 -9.12 6.08
C SER A 1 11.18 -7.85 5.25
N THR A 2 10.08 -7.31 4.73
CA THR A 2 10.03 -6.02 4.03
C THR A 2 9.77 -4.88 5.01
N VAL A 3 10.17 -3.66 4.67
CA VAL A 3 10.16 -2.48 5.56
C VAL A 3 9.63 -1.27 4.80
N GLU A 4 8.92 -0.36 5.46
CA GLU A 4 8.52 0.94 4.90
C GLU A 4 9.75 1.85 4.67
N VAL A 5 10.01 2.19 3.40
CA VAL A 5 11.15 3.04 3.00
C VAL A 5 10.66 4.24 2.18
N GLY A 6 11.03 5.45 2.64
CA GLY A 6 10.60 6.70 2.03
C GLY A 6 9.31 7.25 2.64
N SER A 7 8.80 8.33 2.05
CA SER A 7 7.48 8.90 2.37
C SER A 7 6.38 8.23 1.53
N PRO A 8 5.10 8.31 1.92
CA PRO A 8 4.02 7.60 1.23
C PRO A 8 3.86 8.01 -0.24
N ASN A 9 4.16 9.26 -0.61
CA ASN A 9 4.16 9.69 -2.01
C ASN A 9 5.23 8.97 -2.85
N PHE A 10 6.40 8.66 -2.28
CA PHE A 10 7.43 7.89 -2.97
C PHE A 10 7.01 6.45 -3.22
N TYR A 11 6.22 5.86 -2.31
CA TYR A 11 5.62 4.55 -2.54
C TYR A 11 4.55 4.61 -3.63
N ALA A 12 3.71 5.65 -3.63
CA ALA A 12 2.69 5.87 -4.66
C ALA A 12 3.29 6.03 -6.06
N ASP A 13 4.39 6.79 -6.20
CA ASP A 13 5.10 6.94 -7.48
C ASP A 13 5.58 5.58 -8.02
N GLN A 14 6.06 4.69 -7.15
CA GLN A 14 6.45 3.34 -7.53
C GLN A 14 5.25 2.51 -7.98
N ILE A 15 4.11 2.59 -7.27
CA ILE A 15 2.88 1.92 -7.66
C ILE A 15 2.36 2.43 -9.01
N GLU A 16 2.34 3.74 -9.23
CA GLU A 16 1.91 4.32 -10.49
C GLU A 16 2.81 3.89 -11.65
N TRP A 17 4.12 3.88 -11.42
CA TRP A 17 5.07 3.37 -12.41
C TRP A 17 4.78 1.91 -12.75
N MET A 18 4.55 1.06 -11.74
CA MET A 18 4.18 -0.34 -11.98
C MET A 18 2.85 -0.47 -12.72
N HIS A 19 1.83 0.29 -12.31
CA HIS A 19 0.51 0.32 -12.96
C HIS A 19 0.63 0.64 -14.46
N ARG A 20 1.47 1.62 -14.82
CA ARG A 20 1.62 2.08 -16.21
C ARG A 20 2.52 1.19 -17.06
N ASN A 21 3.45 0.45 -16.45
CA ASN A 21 4.51 -0.25 -17.18
C ASN A 21 4.42 -1.78 -17.16
N LEU A 22 3.57 -2.38 -16.32
CA LEU A 22 3.36 -3.83 -16.33
C LEU A 22 2.62 -4.29 -17.60
N ALA A 23 3.21 -5.24 -18.33
CA ALA A 23 2.59 -5.82 -19.51
C ALA A 23 1.32 -6.59 -19.16
N ARG A 24 0.33 -6.58 -20.07
CA ARG A 24 -1.00 -7.19 -19.85
C ARG A 24 -1.71 -6.63 -18.61
N ARG A 25 -1.66 -5.30 -18.43
CA ARG A 25 -2.20 -4.61 -17.24
C ARG A 25 -3.64 -5.03 -16.88
N GLU A 26 -4.50 -5.22 -17.87
CA GLU A 26 -5.91 -5.65 -17.70
C GLU A 26 -6.06 -7.09 -17.15
N GLN A 27 -5.00 -7.90 -17.17
CA GLN A 27 -4.99 -9.28 -16.66
C GLN A 27 -4.35 -9.38 -15.27
N ILE A 28 -4.10 -8.25 -14.61
CA ILE A 28 -3.36 -8.17 -13.35
C ILE A 28 -4.23 -7.46 -12.30
N ILE A 29 -4.22 -8.00 -11.08
CA ILE A 29 -4.65 -7.29 -9.88
C ILE A 29 -3.38 -6.81 -9.17
N LEU A 30 -3.12 -5.50 -9.21
CA LEU A 30 -1.97 -4.88 -8.54
C LEU A 30 -2.31 -4.67 -7.06
N SER A 31 -1.64 -5.42 -6.18
CA SER A 31 -1.88 -5.40 -4.73
C SER A 31 -0.82 -4.57 -3.98
N ALA A 32 -1.25 -3.68 -3.10
CA ALA A 32 -0.40 -2.95 -2.16
C ALA A 32 -0.45 -3.59 -0.77
N HIS A 33 0.72 -3.79 -0.14
CA HIS A 33 0.86 -4.36 1.21
C HIS A 33 1.85 -3.50 2.03
N PRO A 34 1.46 -2.29 2.45
CA PRO A 34 2.35 -1.43 3.22
C PRO A 34 2.43 -1.86 4.70
N HIS A 35 3.66 -1.92 5.20
CA HIS A 35 3.96 -1.97 6.64
C HIS A 35 4.10 -0.56 7.20
N ASN A 36 4.13 -0.44 8.53
CA ASN A 36 4.02 0.85 9.23
C ASN A 36 5.33 1.30 9.92
N ASP A 37 6.51 0.89 9.44
CA ASP A 37 7.80 1.15 10.11
C ASP A 37 8.11 2.65 10.29
N ARG A 38 7.52 3.52 9.47
CA ARG A 38 7.64 4.99 9.52
C ARG A 38 6.33 5.68 9.90
N GLY A 39 5.31 4.91 10.30
CA GLY A 39 4.03 5.43 10.77
C GLY A 39 3.13 5.96 9.66
N THR A 40 3.37 5.60 8.39
CA THR A 40 2.63 6.12 7.24
C THR A 40 1.99 5.04 6.37
N ALA A 41 1.69 3.86 6.91
CA ALA A 41 1.09 2.76 6.15
C ALA A 41 -0.31 3.10 5.59
N VAL A 42 -1.16 3.80 6.35
CA VAL A 42 -2.50 4.23 5.90
C VAL A 42 -2.41 5.21 4.72
N PRO A 43 -1.70 6.35 4.82
CA PRO A 43 -1.56 7.24 3.66
C PRO A 43 -0.80 6.59 2.50
N ALA A 44 0.13 5.64 2.75
CA ALA A 44 0.77 4.88 1.67
C ALA A 44 -0.25 4.01 0.91
N ALA A 45 -1.19 3.37 1.61
CA ALA A 45 -2.24 2.57 0.99
C ALA A 45 -3.23 3.44 0.19
N GLU A 46 -3.69 4.56 0.76
CA GLU A 46 -4.61 5.50 0.09
C GLU A 46 -3.99 6.06 -1.19
N LEU A 47 -2.74 6.54 -1.12
CA LEU A 47 -2.05 7.07 -2.31
C LEU A 47 -1.75 5.96 -3.33
N ALA A 48 -1.46 4.73 -2.89
CA ALA A 48 -1.29 3.59 -3.79
C ALA A 48 -2.59 3.26 -4.56
N GLN A 49 -3.75 3.35 -3.91
CA GLN A 49 -5.05 3.18 -4.59
C GLN A 49 -5.27 4.27 -5.64
N LEU A 50 -4.98 5.54 -5.29
CA LEU A 50 -5.03 6.65 -6.27
C LEU A 50 -4.05 6.48 -7.43
N ALA A 51 -2.89 5.87 -7.17
CA ALA A 51 -1.86 5.54 -8.15
C ALA A 51 -2.20 4.31 -9.03
N GLY A 52 -3.32 3.64 -8.77
CA GLY A 52 -3.85 2.57 -9.61
C GLY A 52 -3.59 1.15 -9.11
N ALA A 53 -3.33 0.96 -7.81
CA ALA A 53 -3.46 -0.34 -7.16
C ALA A 53 -4.94 -0.78 -7.11
N ASP A 54 -5.18 -2.06 -7.35
CA ASP A 54 -6.52 -2.66 -7.39
C ASP A 54 -6.91 -3.27 -6.03
N ARG A 55 -5.93 -3.59 -5.19
CA ARG A 55 -6.13 -4.28 -3.91
C ARG A 55 -5.19 -3.75 -2.83
N VAL A 56 -5.67 -3.76 -1.58
CA VAL A 56 -4.86 -3.49 -0.39
C VAL A 56 -4.88 -4.71 0.53
N GLU A 57 -3.72 -5.05 1.06
CA GLU A 57 -3.53 -6.06 2.11
C GLU A 57 -3.15 -5.39 3.41
N GLY A 58 -3.78 -5.81 4.50
CA GLY A 58 -3.54 -5.29 5.83
C GLY A 58 -4.13 -6.19 6.90
N CYS A 59 -4.22 -5.66 8.12
CA CYS A 59 -4.88 -6.34 9.23
C CYS A 59 -5.87 -5.41 9.92
N LEU A 60 -6.93 -5.98 10.50
CA LEU A 60 -7.82 -5.24 11.39
C LEU A 60 -7.00 -4.69 12.56
N PHE A 61 -7.13 -3.39 12.84
CA PHE A 61 -6.39 -2.69 13.88
C PHE A 61 -4.86 -2.77 13.73
N GLY A 62 -4.36 -2.87 12.48
CA GLY A 62 -2.95 -2.70 12.14
C GLY A 62 -1.99 -3.77 12.69
N ASN A 63 -2.49 -4.94 13.11
CA ASN A 63 -1.61 -6.01 13.61
C ASN A 63 -0.66 -6.54 12.51
N GLY A 64 0.51 -7.06 12.89
CA GLY A 64 1.49 -7.59 11.96
C GLY A 64 2.90 -7.62 12.53
N GLU A 65 3.90 -7.90 11.70
CA GLU A 65 5.30 -7.91 12.13
C GLU A 65 5.76 -6.49 12.52
N ARG A 66 6.52 -6.37 13.62
CA ARG A 66 7.11 -5.11 14.12
C ARG A 66 6.07 -4.01 14.39
N THR A 67 6.06 -2.97 13.56
CA THR A 67 5.15 -1.81 13.64
C THR A 67 3.78 -2.10 13.04
N GLY A 68 3.60 -3.29 12.45
CA GLY A 68 2.32 -3.76 11.95
C GLY A 68 2.11 -3.52 10.45
N ASN A 69 1.00 -4.07 9.96
CA ASN A 69 0.51 -3.82 8.62
C ASN A 69 -0.38 -2.57 8.61
N VAL A 70 -0.79 -2.09 7.43
CA VAL A 70 -1.84 -1.07 7.35
C VAL A 70 -3.11 -1.53 8.09
N ASP A 71 -3.68 -0.61 8.86
CA ASP A 71 -4.93 -0.84 9.57
C ASP A 71 -6.13 -0.76 8.62
N LEU A 72 -6.76 -1.92 8.39
CA LEU A 72 -7.94 -2.03 7.54
C LEU A 72 -9.18 -1.34 8.12
N VAL A 73 -9.28 -1.18 9.44
CA VAL A 73 -10.41 -0.47 10.07
C VAL A 73 -10.28 1.02 9.81
N THR A 74 -9.09 1.58 10.05
CA THR A 74 -8.80 2.98 9.73
C THR A 74 -9.02 3.25 8.23
N LEU A 75 -8.44 2.43 7.34
CA LEU A 75 -8.57 2.62 5.90
C LEU A 75 -10.03 2.55 5.40
N ALA A 76 -10.86 1.68 5.98
CA ALA A 76 -12.25 1.52 5.56
C ALA A 76 -13.19 2.61 6.10
N LEU A 77 -12.80 3.34 7.15
CA LEU A 77 -13.60 4.40 7.78
C LEU A 77 -13.16 5.81 7.37
N ASN A 78 -12.09 5.95 6.59
CA ASN A 78 -11.68 7.19 5.92
C ASN A 78 -12.48 7.40 4.63
#